data_AF-A0A3M0Z3H8-F1
#
_entry.id   AF-A0A3M0Z3H8-F1
#
_cell.length_a   1.000
_cell.length_b   1.000
_cell.length_c   1.000
_cell.angle_alpha   90.00
_cell.angle_beta   90.00
_cell.angle_gamma   90.00
#
_symmetry.space_group_name_H-M   'P 1'
#
loop_
_entity.id
_entity.type
_entity.pdbx_description
1 polymer ?
#
loop_
_entity_poly.entity_id
_entity_poly.type
_entity_poly.pdbx_seq_one_letter_code
_entity_poly.pdbx_strand_id
1 'polypeptide(L)'
;MILASRVTEKRIITLVFLLIGNVIPRADQMIFPPDSRIVDVTKPPYNVRPDGKQDVTRLLQQAIDDHPSRNAIIYLPPGIYRVSDTIRWSRTSDGNAWKRIILQGAGPQQTMIRLADHTPAFGPQAAVRSKAKKHIKPSGKPVIWTGKAPAQRFRNAIRDLTIHTGSGNPGATGVQFIANNQGCIRNVVIQSGDGTGVVGLDLGYTDEQGPCLIQNVTVKGFNIGIYCWGAVDSITFSGITLQNQISWGIRNEHQVISIEKLNARGPAPVLNNVFPDGVVTLLHADLTATPAQDKTAQRPAIINRGVLYARHIKAVGYSPIIRDRERRIGTGEIIAEYTSHPPLVFPEQSASLPAPLPIRETPDTVYPPLTDWVSPTQFGAKPNDKVDDTIAFQAAIDSGKRVLY
;
A
#
# COMPACT_ATOMS: atom_id res chain seq x y z
N MET A 1 1.16 -64.55 -46.23
CA MET A 1 1.31 -63.61 -47.36
C MET A 1 0.43 -62.40 -47.04
N ILE A 2 1.04 -61.21 -47.06
CA ILE A 2 0.45 -59.86 -47.06
C ILE A 2 0.04 -59.26 -45.69
N LEU A 3 0.74 -58.16 -45.41
CA LEU A 3 0.78 -57.31 -44.24
C LEU A 3 -0.56 -56.61 -43.94
N ALA A 4 -0.81 -56.43 -42.64
CA ALA A 4 -1.71 -55.42 -42.11
C ALA A 4 -0.98 -54.06 -42.02
N SER A 5 -1.48 -53.03 -42.70
CA SER A 5 -1.11 -51.63 -42.47
C SER A 5 -2.27 -50.91 -41.79
N ARG A 6 -2.15 -50.69 -40.47
CA ARG A 6 -2.97 -49.71 -39.75
C ARG A 6 -2.24 -48.38 -39.79
N VAL A 7 -2.77 -47.43 -40.55
CA VAL A 7 -2.36 -46.03 -40.51
C VAL A 7 -2.96 -45.41 -39.25
N THR A 8 -2.10 -45.04 -38.30
CA THR A 8 -2.48 -44.32 -37.08
C THR A 8 -2.49 -42.82 -37.40
N GLU A 9 -3.67 -42.23 -37.62
CA GLU A 9 -3.81 -40.78 -37.67
C GLU A 9 -3.55 -40.17 -36.29
N LYS A 10 -2.39 -39.51 -36.13
CA LYS A 10 -2.12 -38.63 -34.99
C LYS A 10 -2.96 -37.36 -35.15
N ARG A 11 -4.04 -37.23 -34.38
CA ARG A 11 -4.74 -35.96 -34.19
C ARG A 11 -3.82 -35.01 -33.41
N ILE A 12 -3.23 -34.05 -34.12
CA ILE A 12 -2.53 -32.90 -33.54
C ILE A 12 -3.63 -31.96 -33.00
N ILE A 13 -3.79 -31.92 -31.68
CA ILE A 13 -4.61 -30.91 -31.01
C ILE A 13 -3.77 -29.63 -30.95
N THR A 14 -3.99 -28.72 -31.90
CA THR A 14 -3.44 -27.37 -31.85
C THR A 14 -4.16 -26.60 -30.75
N LEU A 15 -3.52 -26.48 -29.58
CA LEU A 15 -3.99 -25.64 -28.49
C LEU A 15 -3.78 -24.16 -28.89
N VAL A 16 -4.85 -23.51 -29.36
CA VAL A 16 -4.83 -22.06 -29.59
C VAL A 16 -4.84 -21.38 -28.23
N PHE A 17 -3.67 -20.90 -27.78
CA PHE A 17 -3.60 -19.94 -26.69
C PHE A 17 -4.19 -18.62 -27.19
N LEU A 18 -5.45 -18.36 -26.86
CA LEU A 18 -6.00 -17.01 -26.94
C LEU A 18 -5.25 -16.17 -25.91
N LEU A 19 -4.22 -15.44 -26.35
CA LEU A 19 -3.67 -14.31 -25.61
C LEU A 19 -4.79 -13.26 -25.54
N ILE A 20 -5.64 -13.35 -24.53
CA ILE A 20 -6.44 -12.21 -24.09
C ILE A 20 -5.41 -11.23 -23.53
N GLY A 21 -4.89 -10.37 -24.39
CA GLY A 21 -4.19 -9.18 -23.96
C GLY A 21 -5.16 -8.41 -23.10
N ASN A 22 -4.94 -8.42 -21.78
CA ASN A 22 -5.50 -7.40 -20.92
C ASN A 22 -4.99 -6.07 -21.46
N VAL A 23 -5.81 -5.39 -22.26
CA VAL A 23 -5.66 -3.97 -22.51
C VAL A 23 -5.92 -3.33 -21.15
N ILE A 24 -4.86 -3.17 -20.36
CA ILE A 24 -4.91 -2.36 -19.16
C ILE A 24 -5.30 -0.98 -19.67
N PRO A 25 -6.49 -0.45 -19.30
CA PRO A 25 -6.84 0.91 -19.69
C PRO A 25 -5.69 1.80 -19.25
N ARG A 26 -5.13 2.53 -20.21
CA ARG A 26 -4.10 3.53 -19.92
C ARG A 26 -4.74 4.44 -18.89
N ALA A 27 -4.23 4.45 -17.66
CA ALA A 27 -4.73 5.36 -16.65
C ALA A 27 -4.56 6.77 -17.24
N ASP A 28 -5.69 7.40 -17.59
CA ASP A 28 -5.69 8.76 -18.07
C ASP A 28 -4.96 9.59 -17.01
N GLN A 29 -3.97 10.35 -17.46
CA GLN A 29 -3.18 11.20 -16.59
C GLN A 29 -4.14 11.98 -15.70
N MET A 30 -3.89 12.01 -14.39
CA MET A 30 -4.72 12.84 -13.53
C MET A 30 -4.45 14.31 -13.84
N ILE A 31 -5.46 14.98 -14.40
CA ILE A 31 -5.45 16.40 -14.72
C ILE A 31 -6.32 17.10 -13.68
N PHE A 32 -5.82 18.21 -13.16
CA PHE A 32 -6.55 19.04 -12.21
C PHE A 32 -7.05 20.32 -12.88
N PRO A 33 -8.21 20.85 -12.46
CA PRO A 33 -8.65 22.18 -12.87
C PRO A 33 -7.58 23.24 -12.57
N PRO A 34 -7.36 24.25 -13.43
CA PRO A 34 -6.32 25.27 -13.21
C PRO A 34 -6.46 26.06 -11.89
N ASP A 35 -7.69 26.15 -11.36
CA ASP A 35 -8.07 26.86 -10.13
C ASP A 35 -8.05 25.98 -8.86
N SER A 36 -7.67 24.70 -8.98
CA SER A 36 -7.68 23.69 -7.90
C SER A 36 -6.61 23.87 -6.80
N ARG A 37 -5.77 24.91 -6.90
CA ARG A 37 -4.69 25.23 -5.93
C ARG A 37 -3.70 24.09 -5.68
N ILE A 38 -3.58 23.17 -6.64
CA ILE A 38 -2.59 22.10 -6.62
C ILE A 38 -1.19 22.69 -6.73
N VAL A 39 -0.27 22.18 -5.91
CA VAL A 39 1.14 22.60 -5.95
C VAL A 39 1.88 21.70 -6.93
N ASP A 40 1.89 22.10 -8.21
CA ASP A 40 2.70 21.44 -9.23
C ASP A 40 4.18 21.80 -9.05
N VAL A 41 4.99 20.82 -8.65
CA VAL A 41 6.42 21.04 -8.35
C VAL A 41 7.26 21.43 -9.57
N THR A 42 6.75 21.22 -10.80
CA THR A 42 7.45 21.60 -12.04
C THR A 42 7.29 23.08 -12.38
N LYS A 43 6.38 23.78 -11.71
CA LYS A 43 6.12 25.22 -11.89
C LYS A 43 6.93 26.07 -10.90
N PRO A 44 7.08 27.38 -11.14
CA PRO A 44 7.62 28.30 -10.15
C PRO A 44 6.85 28.23 -8.81
N PRO A 45 7.53 28.36 -7.67
CA PRO A 45 8.96 28.67 -7.53
C PRO A 45 9.90 27.45 -7.62
N TYR A 46 9.37 26.22 -7.63
CA TYR A 46 10.18 25.01 -7.42
C TYR A 46 10.91 24.54 -8.67
N ASN A 47 10.29 24.66 -9.85
CA ASN A 47 10.87 24.34 -11.16
C ASN A 47 11.58 22.97 -11.20
N VAL A 48 11.00 21.97 -10.52
CA VAL A 48 11.56 20.62 -10.44
C VAL A 48 11.56 19.97 -11.83
N ARG A 49 12.70 19.40 -12.22
CA ARG A 49 12.84 18.66 -13.47
C ARG A 49 12.71 17.15 -13.22
N PRO A 50 11.68 16.47 -13.75
CA PRO A 50 11.47 15.04 -13.51
C PRO A 50 12.20 14.18 -14.56
N ASP A 51 13.49 14.47 -14.80
CA ASP A 51 14.30 13.82 -15.84
C ASP A 51 15.12 12.62 -15.34
N GLY A 52 15.05 12.31 -14.04
CA GLY A 52 15.83 11.26 -13.38
C GLY A 52 17.33 11.54 -13.25
N LYS A 53 17.81 12.68 -13.73
CA LYS A 53 19.23 13.08 -13.71
C LYS A 53 19.51 14.03 -12.57
N GLN A 54 18.73 15.11 -12.47
CA GLN A 54 18.91 16.10 -11.42
C GLN A 54 18.56 15.50 -10.05
N ASP A 55 19.40 15.77 -9.05
CA ASP A 55 18.98 15.56 -7.67
C ASP A 55 17.97 16.62 -7.25
N VAL A 56 16.72 16.21 -7.08
CA VAL A 56 15.60 17.11 -6.78
C VAL A 56 15.22 17.11 -5.29
N THR A 57 16.02 16.46 -4.44
CA THR A 57 15.70 16.28 -3.00
C THR A 57 15.36 17.60 -2.32
N ARG A 58 16.22 18.61 -2.47
CA ARG A 58 16.03 19.93 -1.84
C ARG A 58 14.79 20.64 -2.39
N LEU A 59 14.55 20.57 -3.69
CA LEU A 59 13.45 21.28 -4.35
C LEU A 59 12.09 20.66 -3.96
N LEU A 60 12.00 19.33 -3.94
CA LEU A 60 10.80 18.64 -3.47
C LEU A 60 10.56 18.88 -1.98
N GLN A 61 11.63 18.85 -1.18
CA GLN A 61 11.51 19.16 0.24
C GLN A 61 11.02 20.58 0.48
N GLN A 62 11.51 21.56 -0.30
CA GLN A 62 11.05 22.95 -0.24
C GLN A 62 9.54 23.05 -0.52
N ALA A 63 9.02 22.35 -1.54
CA ALA A 63 7.59 22.37 -1.86
C ALA A 63 6.72 21.86 -0.70
N ILE A 64 7.21 20.89 0.06
CA ILE A 64 6.53 20.37 1.25
C ILE A 64 6.66 21.35 2.43
N ASP A 65 7.86 21.89 2.63
CA ASP A 65 8.16 22.82 3.74
C ASP A 65 7.40 24.15 3.62
N ASP A 66 7.03 24.56 2.41
CA ASP A 66 6.23 25.77 2.15
C ASP A 66 4.71 25.54 2.35
N HIS A 67 4.29 24.28 2.51
CA HIS A 67 2.88 23.91 2.67
C HIS A 67 2.54 23.00 3.88
N PRO A 68 3.12 23.23 5.07
CA PRO A 68 2.89 22.38 6.23
C PRO A 68 1.46 22.54 6.74
N SER A 69 0.76 21.43 7.02
CA SER A 69 -0.58 21.44 7.64
C SER A 69 -1.66 22.25 6.89
N ARG A 70 -1.52 22.41 5.56
CA ARG A 70 -2.39 23.28 4.74
C ARG A 70 -3.44 22.56 3.89
N ASN A 71 -3.60 21.24 4.07
CA ASN A 71 -4.37 20.38 3.16
C ASN A 71 -3.86 20.46 1.71
N ALA A 72 -2.55 20.69 1.55
CA ALA A 72 -1.94 20.86 0.25
C ALA A 72 -1.75 19.51 -0.44
N ILE A 73 -2.03 19.49 -1.75
CA ILE A 73 -1.64 18.41 -2.65
C ILE A 73 -0.37 18.87 -3.37
N ILE A 74 0.74 18.25 -3.02
CA ILE A 74 2.02 18.38 -3.71
C ILE A 74 1.99 17.39 -4.88
N TYR A 75 1.80 17.92 -6.09
CA TYR A 75 1.65 17.13 -7.30
C TYR A 75 2.97 16.98 -8.04
N LEU A 76 3.28 15.75 -8.40
CA LEU A 76 4.43 15.33 -9.20
C LEU A 76 3.90 14.83 -10.55
N PRO A 77 3.92 15.67 -11.59
CA PRO A 77 3.64 15.24 -12.96
C PRO A 77 4.46 14.01 -13.41
N PRO A 78 4.13 13.40 -14.57
CA PRO A 78 4.87 12.25 -15.07
C PRO A 78 6.39 12.51 -15.17
N GLY A 79 7.17 11.52 -14.75
CA GLY A 79 8.62 11.50 -14.86
C GLY A 79 9.32 10.90 -13.63
N ILE A 80 10.64 11.02 -13.61
CA ILE A 80 11.52 10.42 -12.59
C ILE A 80 12.14 11.52 -11.74
N TYR A 81 11.89 11.47 -10.44
CA TYR A 81 12.37 12.40 -9.44
C TYR A 81 13.50 11.74 -8.66
N ARG A 82 14.75 11.97 -9.07
CA ARG A 82 15.92 11.40 -8.40
C ARG A 82 16.18 12.14 -7.09
N VAL A 83 16.24 11.40 -5.99
CA VAL A 83 16.54 11.92 -4.65
C VAL A 83 17.78 11.24 -4.06
N SER A 84 18.46 11.88 -3.13
CA SER A 84 19.61 11.33 -2.38
C SER A 84 19.42 11.39 -0.87
N ASP A 85 18.27 11.86 -0.40
CA ASP A 85 17.90 11.85 1.01
C ASP A 85 16.39 11.62 1.20
N THR A 86 15.98 11.46 2.45
CA THR A 86 14.58 11.33 2.87
C THR A 86 13.79 12.58 2.51
N ILE A 87 12.65 12.40 1.82
CA ILE A 87 11.60 13.40 1.69
C ILE A 87 10.69 13.34 2.92
N ARG A 88 10.52 14.46 3.61
CA ARG A 88 9.87 14.54 4.92
C ARG A 88 8.62 15.41 4.86
N TRP A 89 7.54 15.01 5.54
CA TRP A 89 6.45 15.95 5.83
C TRP A 89 6.98 16.98 6.78
N SER A 90 7.32 18.14 6.23
CA SER A 90 7.96 19.30 6.87
C SER A 90 9.23 19.00 7.68
N ARG A 91 10.28 19.78 7.42
CA ARG A 91 11.49 19.79 8.26
C ARG A 91 11.35 20.63 9.54
N THR A 92 10.22 21.28 9.77
CA THR A 92 10.01 22.05 11.00
C THR A 92 10.00 21.12 12.22
N SER A 93 10.49 21.62 13.35
CA SER A 93 10.42 20.91 14.63
C SER A 93 9.02 20.93 15.25
N ASP A 94 8.11 21.77 14.76
CA ASP A 94 6.70 21.75 15.17
C ASP A 94 6.02 20.49 14.64
N GLY A 95 5.71 19.56 15.55
CA GLY A 95 5.00 18.35 15.24
C GLY A 95 3.66 18.61 14.56
N ASN A 96 3.01 19.77 14.74
CA ASN A 96 1.78 20.09 14.01
C ASN A 96 1.96 20.20 12.50
N ALA A 97 3.18 20.43 12.00
CA ALA A 97 3.46 20.53 10.57
C ALA A 97 3.35 19.19 9.82
N TRP A 98 3.37 18.06 10.55
CA TRP A 98 3.40 16.71 9.97
C TRP A 98 2.02 16.12 9.65
N LYS A 99 1.03 16.97 9.34
CA LYS A 99 -0.34 16.56 9.01
C LYS A 99 -0.82 17.30 7.77
N ARG A 100 -1.91 16.84 7.16
CA ARG A 100 -2.63 17.49 6.05
C ARG A 100 -1.71 17.84 4.87
N ILE A 101 -0.77 16.96 4.56
CA ILE A 101 0.05 17.03 3.35
C ILE A 101 -0.20 15.76 2.54
N ILE A 102 -0.51 15.94 1.26
CA ILE A 102 -0.80 14.89 0.30
C ILE A 102 0.26 14.96 -0.78
N LEU A 103 0.95 13.86 -1.03
CA LEU A 103 1.84 13.71 -2.19
C LEU A 103 1.18 12.86 -3.23
N GLN A 104 1.18 13.36 -4.46
CA GLN A 104 0.32 12.86 -5.51
C GLN A 104 1.11 12.78 -6.81
N GLY A 105 1.21 11.59 -7.40
CA GLY A 105 1.70 11.43 -8.76
C GLY A 105 0.57 11.37 -9.78
N ALA A 106 0.95 11.13 -11.04
CA ALA A 106 0.02 10.92 -12.15
C ALA A 106 -0.38 9.44 -12.34
N GLY A 107 0.25 8.52 -11.60
CA GLY A 107 0.07 7.07 -11.71
C GLY A 107 1.36 6.33 -11.38
N PRO A 108 1.32 5.11 -10.81
CA PRO A 108 2.53 4.38 -10.42
C PRO A 108 3.44 4.04 -11.62
N GLN A 109 2.91 3.94 -12.84
CA GLN A 109 3.70 3.76 -14.06
C GLN A 109 4.20 5.07 -14.68
N GLN A 110 3.71 6.22 -14.22
CA GLN A 110 3.97 7.53 -14.81
C GLN A 110 4.91 8.39 -13.94
N THR A 111 4.76 8.33 -12.62
CA THR A 111 5.52 9.14 -11.67
C THR A 111 6.34 8.24 -10.75
N MET A 112 7.65 8.48 -10.67
CA MET A 112 8.55 7.73 -9.79
C MET A 112 9.46 8.66 -8.98
N ILE A 113 9.46 8.51 -7.67
CA ILE A 113 10.53 9.00 -6.79
C ILE A 113 11.56 7.89 -6.67
N ARG A 114 12.79 8.16 -7.10
CA ARG A 114 13.89 7.18 -7.08
C ARG A 114 15.04 7.66 -6.21
N LEU A 115 15.34 6.94 -5.14
CA LEU A 115 16.57 7.12 -4.40
C LEU A 115 17.78 6.74 -5.28
N ALA A 116 18.82 7.57 -5.25
CA ALA A 116 20.07 7.32 -5.94
C ALA A 116 20.72 6.02 -5.44
N ASP A 117 21.33 5.28 -6.37
CA ASP A 117 22.02 4.05 -6.03
C ASP A 117 23.23 4.34 -5.13
N HIS A 118 23.59 3.39 -4.27
CA HIS A 118 24.74 3.48 -3.36
C HIS A 118 24.79 4.77 -2.52
N THR A 119 23.63 5.25 -2.06
CA THR A 119 23.55 6.46 -1.24
C THR A 119 24.04 6.16 0.17
N PRO A 120 25.17 6.75 0.64
CA PRO A 120 25.82 6.33 1.88
C PRO A 120 24.90 6.36 3.10
N ALA A 121 24.01 7.35 3.21
CA ALA A 121 23.09 7.46 4.34
C ALA A 121 22.03 6.35 4.43
N PHE A 122 21.88 5.54 3.38
CA PHE A 122 21.01 4.36 3.30
C PHE A 122 21.81 3.05 3.23
N GLY A 123 23.10 3.10 3.58
CA GLY A 123 23.96 1.93 3.71
C GLY A 123 23.62 1.04 4.92
N PRO A 124 24.37 -0.05 5.16
CA PRO A 124 24.11 -1.02 6.23
C PRO A 124 23.99 -0.40 7.64
N GLN A 125 24.69 0.69 7.91
CA GLN A 125 24.65 1.42 9.17
C GLN A 125 23.32 2.12 9.44
N ALA A 126 22.46 2.32 8.43
CA ALA A 126 21.09 2.75 8.64
C ALA A 126 20.18 1.60 9.10
N ALA A 127 20.58 0.34 8.86
CA ALA A 127 19.85 -0.86 9.27
C ALA A 127 20.12 -1.27 10.74
N VAL A 128 20.45 -0.31 11.62
CA VAL A 128 20.90 -0.64 12.98
C VAL A 128 19.70 -0.89 13.89
N ARG A 129 19.60 -2.15 14.33
CA ARG A 129 18.73 -2.58 15.43
C ARG A 129 19.22 -1.94 16.72
N SER A 130 18.42 -1.08 17.35
CA SER A 130 18.73 -0.59 18.70
C SER A 130 18.79 -1.78 19.66
N LYS A 131 20.00 -2.09 20.17
CA LYS A 131 20.23 -3.16 21.16
C LYS A 131 19.69 -2.83 22.55
N ALA A 132 19.22 -1.60 22.77
CA ALA A 132 18.86 -1.07 24.10
C ALA A 132 17.39 -1.27 24.49
N LYS A 133 16.55 -1.87 23.62
CA LYS A 133 15.12 -2.06 23.90
C LYS A 133 14.78 -3.55 23.99
N LYS A 134 13.92 -3.90 24.98
CA LYS A 134 13.36 -5.26 25.15
C LYS A 134 12.65 -5.78 23.89
N HIS A 135 12.22 -4.87 23.02
CA HIS A 135 11.60 -5.15 21.74
C HIS A 135 12.37 -4.47 20.61
N ILE A 136 12.88 -5.26 19.65
CA ILE A 136 13.71 -4.79 18.54
C ILE A 136 12.83 -4.66 17.29
N LYS A 137 12.39 -3.43 17.01
CA LYS A 137 11.74 -3.06 15.75
C LYS A 137 12.74 -3.12 14.59
N PRO A 138 12.32 -3.43 13.35
CA PRO A 138 13.13 -3.12 12.18
C PRO A 138 13.44 -1.62 12.19
N SER A 139 14.66 -1.28 11.76
CA SER A 139 15.15 0.09 11.73
C SER A 139 15.87 0.27 10.41
N GLY A 140 15.48 1.29 9.66
CA GLY A 140 16.03 1.65 8.36
C GLY A 140 15.77 3.13 8.12
N LYS A 141 16.52 3.73 7.20
CA LYS A 141 16.31 5.12 6.81
C LYS A 141 15.22 5.19 5.73
N PRO A 142 14.11 5.91 5.95
CA PRO A 142 13.03 5.98 4.97
C PRO A 142 13.38 6.86 3.76
N VAL A 143 12.91 6.51 2.56
CA VAL A 143 12.91 7.44 1.40
C VAL A 143 11.82 8.50 1.60
N ILE A 144 10.64 8.10 2.09
CA ILE A 144 9.57 9.03 2.49
C ILE A 144 9.23 8.86 3.97
N TRP A 145 9.18 9.95 4.71
CA TRP A 145 8.83 9.99 6.13
C TRP A 145 7.71 11.01 6.39
N THR A 146 6.57 10.58 6.94
CA THR A 146 5.39 11.46 7.07
C THR A 146 5.12 11.97 8.48
N GLY A 147 6.15 12.02 9.32
CA GLY A 147 6.04 12.45 10.72
C GLY A 147 6.20 11.31 11.72
N LYS A 148 5.86 11.57 12.98
CA LYS A 148 5.74 10.58 14.05
C LYS A 148 4.54 10.94 14.94
N ALA A 149 4.16 10.08 15.88
CA ALA A 149 3.15 10.34 16.92
C ALA A 149 3.16 11.81 17.43
N PRO A 150 2.01 12.38 17.82
CA PRO A 150 0.77 11.70 18.24
C PRO A 150 -0.23 11.43 17.10
N ALA A 151 -1.41 10.91 17.45
CA ALA A 151 -2.56 10.55 16.62
C ALA A 151 -3.18 11.71 15.80
N GLN A 152 -2.58 12.89 15.87
CA GLN A 152 -3.05 14.08 15.15
C GLN A 152 -2.35 14.21 13.79
N ARG A 153 -2.06 13.10 13.10
CA ARG A 153 -1.52 13.06 11.73
C ARG A 153 -2.63 12.98 10.70
N PHE A 154 -3.56 13.92 10.82
CA PHE A 154 -4.77 13.97 10.01
C PHE A 154 -4.47 14.16 8.52
N ARG A 155 -5.17 13.41 7.67
CA ARG A 155 -5.18 13.61 6.20
C ARG A 155 -3.81 13.53 5.50
N ASN A 156 -2.81 12.88 6.09
CA ASN A 156 -1.60 12.56 5.34
C ASN A 156 -1.92 11.55 4.25
N ALA A 157 -1.38 11.76 3.04
CA ALA A 157 -1.54 10.78 1.99
C ALA A 157 -0.38 10.69 0.99
N ILE A 158 -0.20 9.50 0.41
CA ILE A 158 0.69 9.25 -0.73
C ILE A 158 -0.11 8.50 -1.79
N ARG A 159 -0.15 9.02 -3.02
CA ARG A 159 -1.09 8.57 -4.04
C ARG A 159 -0.45 8.51 -5.42
N ASP A 160 -0.84 7.48 -6.18
CA ASP A 160 -0.61 7.35 -7.62
C ASP A 160 0.85 7.57 -8.06
N LEU A 161 1.80 6.90 -7.41
CA LEU A 161 3.23 7.01 -7.74
C LEU A 161 4.02 5.76 -7.34
N THR A 162 5.24 5.66 -7.85
CA THR A 162 6.24 4.67 -7.41
C THR A 162 7.29 5.30 -6.49
N ILE A 163 7.60 4.64 -5.37
CA ILE A 163 8.80 4.89 -4.56
C ILE A 163 9.80 3.76 -4.83
N HIS A 164 10.97 4.10 -5.37
CA HIS A 164 12.03 3.16 -5.69
C HIS A 164 13.28 3.45 -4.86
N THR A 165 13.79 2.49 -4.09
CA THR A 165 14.92 2.72 -3.17
C THR A 165 16.30 2.63 -3.84
N GLY A 166 16.34 2.48 -5.16
CA GLY A 166 17.59 2.28 -5.90
C GLY A 166 18.24 0.92 -5.56
N SER A 167 19.49 0.76 -5.96
CA SER A 167 20.32 -0.41 -5.67
C SER A 167 21.51 -0.05 -4.77
N GLY A 168 22.03 -1.01 -4.02
CA GLY A 168 23.13 -0.79 -3.08
C GLY A 168 22.75 0.01 -1.84
N ASN A 169 21.46 0.03 -1.48
CA ASN A 169 20.90 0.77 -0.33
C ASN A 169 20.25 -0.19 0.69
N PRO A 170 21.01 -1.11 1.32
CA PRO A 170 20.46 -2.17 2.17
C PRO A 170 19.83 -1.65 3.48
N GLY A 171 20.15 -0.42 3.89
CA GLY A 171 19.53 0.26 5.02
C GLY A 171 18.29 1.07 4.68
N ALA A 172 17.81 1.02 3.43
CA ALA A 172 16.63 1.77 3.02
C ALA A 172 15.33 1.13 3.49
N THR A 173 14.47 1.96 4.07
CA THR A 173 13.03 1.72 4.18
C THR A 173 12.34 2.50 3.06
N GLY A 174 11.35 1.93 2.38
CA GLY A 174 10.62 2.64 1.32
C GLY A 174 9.87 3.84 1.88
N VAL A 175 8.90 3.57 2.75
CA VAL A 175 8.04 4.60 3.35
C VAL A 175 7.87 4.33 4.84
N GLN A 176 8.11 5.36 5.67
CA GLN A 176 7.63 5.43 7.04
C GLN A 176 6.40 6.33 7.06
N PHE A 177 5.23 5.70 7.17
CA PHE A 177 3.95 6.37 7.04
C PHE A 177 3.18 6.36 8.36
N ILE A 178 2.78 7.55 8.80
CA ILE A 178 1.78 7.77 9.83
C ILE A 178 0.63 8.62 9.30
N ALA A 179 -0.59 8.16 9.59
CA ALA A 179 -1.79 8.96 9.43
C ALA A 179 -2.92 8.49 10.35
N ASN A 180 -3.81 9.42 10.66
CA ASN A 180 -5.02 9.19 11.45
C ASN A 180 -6.15 9.96 10.79
N ASN A 181 -7.42 9.60 11.02
CA ASN A 181 -8.61 10.34 10.59
C ASN A 181 -8.51 10.97 9.17
N GLN A 182 -8.91 10.21 8.15
CA GLN A 182 -8.90 10.57 6.71
C GLN A 182 -7.52 10.51 6.00
N GLY A 183 -6.53 9.78 6.53
CA GLY A 183 -5.25 9.53 5.87
C GLY A 183 -5.22 8.23 5.04
N CYS A 184 -4.41 8.20 3.97
CA CYS A 184 -4.29 7.00 3.14
C CYS A 184 -2.98 6.85 2.34
N ILE A 185 -2.65 5.62 1.95
CA ILE A 185 -1.82 5.37 0.77
C ILE A 185 -2.71 4.72 -0.29
N ARG A 186 -2.71 5.24 -1.52
CA ARG A 186 -3.57 4.71 -2.59
C ARG A 186 -2.85 4.59 -3.93
N ASN A 187 -2.94 3.42 -4.58
CA ASN A 187 -2.38 3.17 -5.92
C ASN A 187 -0.86 3.44 -5.98
N VAL A 188 -0.11 2.85 -5.06
CA VAL A 188 1.34 3.11 -4.90
C VAL A 188 2.14 1.82 -5.08
N VAL A 189 3.28 1.93 -5.76
CA VAL A 189 4.30 0.85 -5.79
C VAL A 189 5.49 1.26 -4.94
N ILE A 190 5.93 0.38 -4.05
CA ILE A 190 7.14 0.55 -3.24
C ILE A 190 8.11 -0.57 -3.63
N GLN A 191 9.27 -0.22 -4.16
CA GLN A 191 10.18 -1.19 -4.75
C GLN A 191 11.62 -0.99 -4.28
N SER A 192 12.24 -2.09 -3.83
CA SER A 192 13.69 -2.19 -3.65
C SER A 192 14.33 -2.58 -4.97
N GLY A 193 15.32 -1.83 -5.45
CA GLY A 193 15.96 -2.07 -6.75
C GLY A 193 16.69 -3.40 -6.85
N ASP A 194 17.30 -3.83 -5.74
CA ASP A 194 18.05 -5.09 -5.59
C ASP A 194 17.40 -6.07 -4.59
N GLY A 195 16.22 -5.73 -4.07
CA GLY A 195 15.52 -6.52 -3.06
C GLY A 195 16.05 -6.44 -1.62
N THR A 196 17.13 -5.70 -1.33
CA THR A 196 17.85 -5.78 -0.04
C THR A 196 17.39 -4.81 1.04
N GLY A 197 16.50 -3.87 0.74
CA GLY A 197 16.03 -2.87 1.72
C GLY A 197 15.39 -3.48 2.98
N VAL A 198 15.26 -2.69 4.05
CA VAL A 198 14.80 -3.18 5.37
C VAL A 198 13.30 -3.44 5.39
N VAL A 199 12.49 -2.41 5.13
CA VAL A 199 11.01 -2.49 5.13
C VAL A 199 10.49 -1.74 3.92
N GLY A 200 9.53 -2.30 3.18
CA GLY A 200 8.84 -1.57 2.12
C GLY A 200 7.96 -0.46 2.68
N LEU A 201 6.90 -0.86 3.39
CA LEU A 201 5.99 0.05 4.09
C LEU A 201 6.07 -0.17 5.60
N ASP A 202 6.61 0.81 6.31
CA ASP A 202 6.78 0.80 7.75
C ASP A 202 5.70 1.67 8.41
N LEU A 203 4.72 0.98 9.02
CA LEU A 203 3.61 1.55 9.78
C LEU A 203 3.83 1.36 11.29
N GLY A 204 4.97 0.80 11.69
CA GLY A 204 5.28 0.45 13.07
C GLY A 204 6.46 1.22 13.69
N TYR A 205 7.12 2.08 12.91
CA TYR A 205 8.25 2.91 13.39
C TYR A 205 7.87 3.89 14.50
N THR A 206 6.60 4.27 14.60
CA THR A 206 6.05 5.19 15.60
C THR A 206 4.78 4.62 16.22
N ASP A 207 4.30 5.24 17.30
CA ASP A 207 3.07 4.85 18.00
C ASP A 207 1.87 5.64 17.43
N GLU A 208 0.66 5.34 17.92
CA GLU A 208 -0.57 6.08 17.57
C GLU A 208 -0.84 6.11 16.05
N GLN A 209 -0.65 4.97 15.39
CA GLN A 209 -0.91 4.81 13.95
C GLN A 209 -2.37 4.41 13.69
N GLY A 210 -3.03 5.12 12.78
CA GLY A 210 -4.42 4.83 12.37
C GLY A 210 -5.46 5.72 13.06
N PRO A 211 -6.76 5.67 12.68
CA PRO A 211 -7.30 4.86 11.61
C PRO A 211 -6.85 5.42 10.26
N CYS A 212 -6.39 4.53 9.37
CA CYS A 212 -6.02 4.89 8.01
C CYS A 212 -6.31 3.76 7.01
N LEU A 213 -6.39 4.13 5.73
CA LEU A 213 -6.60 3.21 4.62
C LEU A 213 -5.33 3.03 3.78
N ILE A 214 -4.93 1.78 3.54
CA ILE A 214 -3.86 1.41 2.61
C ILE A 214 -4.50 0.62 1.48
N GLN A 215 -4.61 1.22 0.30
CA GLN A 215 -5.40 0.69 -0.82
C GLN A 215 -4.56 0.55 -2.09
N ASN A 216 -4.65 -0.58 -2.78
CA ASN A 216 -3.97 -0.81 -4.06
C ASN A 216 -2.46 -0.55 -3.98
N VAL A 217 -1.81 -1.14 -2.97
CA VAL A 217 -0.37 -0.96 -2.73
C VAL A 217 0.38 -2.23 -3.10
N THR A 218 1.42 -2.06 -3.93
CA THR A 218 2.35 -3.14 -4.27
C THR A 218 3.69 -2.93 -3.60
N VAL A 219 4.22 -3.93 -2.90
CA VAL A 219 5.57 -3.92 -2.32
C VAL A 219 6.43 -5.01 -2.94
N LYS A 220 7.56 -4.63 -3.53
CA LYS A 220 8.49 -5.54 -4.24
C LYS A 220 9.87 -5.53 -3.60
N GLY A 221 10.39 -6.72 -3.29
CA GLY A 221 11.65 -6.90 -2.57
C GLY A 221 11.50 -6.59 -1.07
N PHE A 222 12.58 -6.08 -0.48
CA PHE A 222 12.74 -5.81 0.95
C PHE A 222 12.81 -7.06 1.83
N ASN A 223 13.41 -6.91 3.00
CA ASN A 223 13.40 -7.94 4.01
C ASN A 223 11.98 -8.17 4.57
N ILE A 224 11.27 -7.08 4.89
CA ILE A 224 9.87 -7.09 5.30
C ILE A 224 9.07 -6.25 4.30
N GLY A 225 7.95 -6.77 3.79
CA GLY A 225 7.09 -6.01 2.90
C GLY A 225 6.37 -4.89 3.64
N ILE A 226 5.56 -5.26 4.64
CA ILE A 226 4.83 -4.34 5.50
C ILE A 226 5.11 -4.67 6.98
N TYR A 227 5.48 -3.66 7.76
CA TYR A 227 5.66 -3.79 9.21
C TYR A 227 4.62 -2.94 9.94
N CYS A 228 3.89 -3.55 10.88
CA CYS A 228 2.91 -2.88 11.74
C CYS A 228 3.28 -3.09 13.21
N TRP A 229 3.08 -2.06 14.02
CA TRP A 229 3.31 -2.13 15.46
C TRP A 229 2.34 -1.24 16.25
N GLY A 230 2.04 -1.64 17.49
CA GLY A 230 1.27 -0.87 18.47
C GLY A 230 -0.21 -1.27 18.45
N ALA A 231 -0.87 -1.33 19.61
CA ALA A 231 -2.27 -1.76 19.71
C ALA A 231 -3.24 -0.56 19.70
N VAL A 232 -3.14 0.31 18.68
CA VAL A 232 -3.84 1.61 18.66
C VAL A 232 -4.50 1.88 17.30
N ASP A 233 -5.73 2.43 17.30
CA ASP A 233 -6.48 3.05 16.20
C ASP A 233 -6.74 2.29 14.87
N SER A 234 -6.19 1.09 14.68
CA SER A 234 -6.43 0.14 13.58
C SER A 234 -6.00 0.57 12.17
N ILE A 235 -5.76 -0.40 11.29
CA ILE A 235 -5.36 -0.17 9.89
C ILE A 235 -6.22 -1.04 8.95
N THR A 236 -6.78 -0.42 7.92
CA THR A 236 -7.51 -1.15 6.87
C THR A 236 -6.67 -1.23 5.60
N PHE A 237 -6.48 -2.44 5.10
CA PHE A 237 -5.81 -2.76 3.84
C PHE A 237 -6.82 -3.30 2.83
N SER A 238 -6.75 -2.83 1.58
CA SER A 238 -7.52 -3.40 0.46
C SER A 238 -6.67 -3.45 -0.79
N GLY A 239 -6.58 -4.61 -1.45
CA GLY A 239 -5.80 -4.75 -2.68
C GLY A 239 -4.29 -4.63 -2.46
N ILE A 240 -3.73 -5.46 -1.61
CA ILE A 240 -2.28 -5.47 -1.33
C ILE A 240 -1.59 -6.53 -2.17
N THR A 241 -0.49 -6.16 -2.82
CA THR A 241 0.36 -7.10 -3.56
C THR A 241 1.78 -7.13 -2.99
N LEU A 242 2.26 -8.32 -2.63
CA LEU A 242 3.58 -8.54 -2.02
C LEU A 242 4.41 -9.46 -2.91
N GLN A 243 5.60 -9.03 -3.29
CA GLN A 243 6.47 -9.78 -4.19
C GLN A 243 7.89 -9.87 -3.65
N ASN A 244 8.39 -11.10 -3.50
CA ASN A 244 9.80 -11.40 -3.23
C ASN A 244 10.38 -10.76 -1.95
N GLN A 245 9.61 -10.74 -0.86
CA GLN A 245 10.16 -10.42 0.46
C GLN A 245 11.12 -11.51 0.94
N ILE A 246 12.13 -11.13 1.74
CA ILE A 246 13.14 -12.07 2.26
C ILE A 246 12.63 -12.81 3.51
N SER A 247 12.18 -12.08 4.53
CA SER A 247 11.74 -12.67 5.81
C SER A 247 10.22 -12.77 5.92
N TRP A 248 9.49 -11.70 5.58
CA TRP A 248 8.05 -11.63 5.79
C TRP A 248 7.35 -10.74 4.76
N GLY A 249 6.20 -11.19 4.26
CA GLY A 249 5.26 -10.30 3.55
C GLY A 249 4.76 -9.18 4.45
N ILE A 250 4.04 -9.54 5.51
CA ILE A 250 3.48 -8.66 6.54
C ILE A 250 3.91 -9.19 7.90
N ARG A 251 4.49 -8.33 8.73
CA ARG A 251 4.76 -8.63 10.14
C ARG A 251 3.95 -7.67 11.01
N ASN A 252 2.98 -8.24 11.72
CA ASN A 252 2.05 -7.53 12.60
C ASN A 252 2.41 -7.77 14.06
N GLU A 253 2.67 -6.69 14.80
CA GLU A 253 3.01 -6.76 16.22
C GLU A 253 2.02 -5.91 17.02
N HIS A 254 1.09 -6.57 17.72
CA HIS A 254 0.04 -5.95 18.57
C HIS A 254 -1.10 -5.22 17.82
N GLN A 255 -0.90 -4.80 16.56
CA GLN A 255 -1.86 -3.96 15.86
C GLN A 255 -3.12 -4.71 15.42
N VAL A 256 -4.23 -3.97 15.32
CA VAL A 256 -5.52 -4.38 14.77
C VAL A 256 -5.52 -4.06 13.27
N ILE A 257 -5.46 -5.09 12.43
CA ILE A 257 -5.45 -4.93 10.97
C ILE A 257 -6.59 -5.69 10.32
N SER A 258 -7.25 -5.03 9.38
CA SER A 258 -8.23 -5.66 8.49
C SER A 258 -7.68 -5.65 7.08
N ILE A 259 -7.63 -6.81 6.44
CA ILE A 259 -7.03 -6.99 5.13
C ILE A 259 -8.07 -7.63 4.21
N GLU A 260 -8.32 -6.98 3.08
CA GLU A 260 -9.08 -7.52 1.97
C GLU A 260 -8.18 -7.59 0.73
N LYS A 261 -8.27 -8.67 -0.05
CA LYS A 261 -7.48 -8.90 -1.27
C LYS A 261 -5.97 -8.83 -1.08
N LEU A 262 -5.44 -9.82 -0.38
CA LEU A 262 -4.01 -10.00 -0.25
C LEU A 262 -3.46 -10.94 -1.32
N ASN A 263 -2.67 -10.40 -2.25
CA ASN A 263 -1.92 -11.18 -3.21
C ASN A 263 -0.46 -11.25 -2.78
N ALA A 264 0.12 -12.45 -2.67
CA ALA A 264 1.54 -12.58 -2.33
C ALA A 264 2.22 -13.67 -3.15
N ARG A 265 3.43 -13.36 -3.63
CA ARG A 265 4.28 -14.32 -4.33
C ARG A 265 5.73 -14.15 -3.92
N GLY A 266 6.34 -15.19 -3.37
CA GLY A 266 7.75 -15.12 -2.99
C GLY A 266 8.20 -16.25 -2.06
N PRO A 267 9.45 -16.17 -1.59
CA PRO A 267 10.04 -17.22 -0.76
C PRO A 267 9.66 -17.10 0.73
N ALA A 268 9.28 -15.91 1.19
CA ALA A 268 8.90 -15.69 2.58
C ALA A 268 7.49 -16.23 2.91
N PRO A 269 7.22 -16.57 4.18
CA PRO A 269 5.86 -16.56 4.69
C PRO A 269 5.19 -15.21 4.48
N VAL A 270 3.87 -15.22 4.30
CA VAL A 270 3.12 -14.03 3.90
C VAL A 270 2.73 -13.17 5.09
N LEU A 271 2.22 -13.75 6.17
CA LEU A 271 1.70 -12.99 7.31
C LEU A 271 2.18 -13.60 8.63
N ASN A 272 2.68 -12.76 9.52
CA ASN A 272 3.05 -13.12 10.88
C ASN A 272 2.36 -12.20 11.89
N ASN A 273 1.37 -12.72 12.61
CA ASN A 273 0.73 -12.07 13.75
C ASN A 273 1.42 -12.50 15.05
N VAL A 274 2.33 -11.67 15.54
CA VAL A 274 3.40 -12.08 16.45
C VAL A 274 2.97 -12.21 17.91
N PHE A 275 2.05 -11.35 18.36
CA PHE A 275 1.69 -11.23 19.78
C PHE A 275 0.23 -11.61 20.04
N PRO A 276 -0.11 -12.10 21.26
CA PRO A 276 -1.45 -12.58 21.60
C PRO A 276 -2.58 -11.54 21.46
N ASP A 277 -2.24 -10.26 21.55
CA ASP A 277 -3.14 -9.10 21.49
C ASP A 277 -3.30 -8.51 20.08
N GLY A 278 -2.50 -8.96 19.11
CA GLY A 278 -2.68 -8.57 17.70
C GLY A 278 -3.94 -9.18 17.10
N VAL A 279 -4.77 -8.36 16.45
CA VAL A 279 -6.03 -8.79 15.83
C VAL A 279 -5.92 -8.67 14.32
N VAL A 280 -6.15 -9.77 13.61
CA VAL A 280 -6.15 -9.80 12.14
C VAL A 280 -7.48 -10.31 11.61
N THR A 281 -8.08 -9.54 10.71
CA THR A 281 -9.11 -10.02 9.79
C THR A 281 -8.50 -10.11 8.39
N LEU A 282 -8.60 -11.28 7.75
CA LEU A 282 -8.09 -11.52 6.40
C LEU A 282 -9.18 -12.11 5.51
N LEU A 283 -9.62 -11.33 4.53
CA LEU A 283 -10.65 -11.72 3.57
C LEU A 283 -10.03 -11.74 2.17
N HIS A 284 -10.22 -12.83 1.43
CA HIS A 284 -9.72 -13.00 0.06
C HIS A 284 -8.19 -12.89 -0.02
N ALA A 285 -7.50 -14.02 -0.07
CA ALA A 285 -6.05 -14.02 -0.25
C ALA A 285 -5.59 -15.07 -1.26
N ASP A 286 -4.72 -14.67 -2.17
CA ASP A 286 -4.06 -15.53 -3.16
C ASP A 286 -2.56 -15.53 -2.91
N LEU A 287 -2.08 -16.61 -2.29
CA LEU A 287 -0.73 -16.75 -1.76
C LEU A 287 0.00 -17.85 -2.54
N THR A 288 1.17 -17.53 -3.11
CA THR A 288 1.96 -18.50 -3.87
C THR A 288 3.40 -18.50 -3.39
N ALA A 289 3.82 -19.60 -2.77
CA ALA A 289 5.22 -19.80 -2.46
C ALA A 289 6.02 -19.97 -3.75
N THR A 290 7.15 -19.28 -3.86
CA THR A 290 8.19 -19.69 -4.82
C THR A 290 9.04 -20.79 -4.19
N PRO A 291 9.60 -21.72 -5.00
CA PRO A 291 10.45 -22.79 -4.48
C PRO A 291 11.53 -22.24 -3.55
N ALA A 292 11.62 -22.77 -2.34
CA ALA A 292 12.74 -22.47 -1.45
C ALA A 292 14.01 -23.11 -2.03
N GLN A 293 15.17 -22.58 -1.62
CA GLN A 293 16.44 -23.30 -1.80
C GLN A 293 16.40 -24.67 -1.11
N ASP A 294 15.71 -24.77 0.04
CA ASP A 294 15.42 -26.04 0.71
C ASP A 294 13.99 -26.52 0.41
N LYS A 295 13.89 -27.59 -0.40
CA LYS A 295 12.61 -28.21 -0.79
C LYS A 295 11.96 -29.04 0.32
N THR A 296 12.67 -29.29 1.42
CA THR A 296 12.20 -30.17 2.52
C THR A 296 11.50 -29.40 3.64
N ALA A 297 11.72 -28.09 3.73
CA ALA A 297 11.11 -27.25 4.75
C ALA A 297 9.60 -27.04 4.48
N GLN A 298 8.76 -27.67 5.30
CA GLN A 298 7.35 -27.33 5.43
C GLN A 298 7.23 -25.95 6.10
N ARG A 299 6.69 -24.98 5.37
CA ARG A 299 6.59 -23.59 5.83
C ARG A 299 5.15 -23.08 5.70
N PRO A 300 4.61 -22.48 6.78
CA PRO A 300 3.27 -21.92 6.74
C PRO A 300 3.20 -20.62 5.93
N ALA A 301 2.06 -20.36 5.30
CA ALA A 301 1.78 -19.08 4.67
C ALA A 301 1.51 -18.00 5.72
N ILE A 302 0.75 -18.38 6.75
CA ILE A 302 0.29 -17.50 7.84
C ILE A 302 0.72 -18.10 9.17
N ILE A 303 1.35 -17.30 10.03
CA ILE A 303 1.67 -17.65 11.42
C ILE A 303 0.88 -16.73 12.33
N ASN A 304 0.14 -17.31 13.27
CA ASN A 304 -0.70 -16.57 14.20
C ASN A 304 -0.38 -16.95 15.66
N ARG A 305 -0.23 -15.95 16.52
CA ARG A 305 -0.24 -16.10 17.99
C ARG A 305 -1.42 -15.38 18.66
N GLY A 306 -1.97 -14.36 18.00
CA GLY A 306 -3.09 -13.54 18.48
C GLY A 306 -4.46 -13.99 17.96
N VAL A 307 -5.29 -13.02 17.59
CA VAL A 307 -6.63 -13.25 17.03
C VAL A 307 -6.55 -13.22 15.50
N LEU A 308 -7.14 -14.23 14.86
CA LEU A 308 -7.22 -14.34 13.41
C LEU A 308 -8.62 -14.78 13.01
N TYR A 309 -9.24 -14.00 12.15
CA TYR A 309 -10.36 -14.43 11.31
C TYR A 309 -9.90 -14.43 9.85
N ALA A 310 -10.08 -15.55 9.15
CA ALA A 310 -9.64 -15.71 7.77
C ALA A 310 -10.75 -16.33 6.91
N ARG A 311 -11.00 -15.79 5.72
CA ARG A 311 -12.03 -16.29 4.80
C ARG A 311 -11.60 -16.21 3.34
N HIS A 312 -11.89 -17.27 2.57
CA HIS A 312 -11.48 -17.49 1.18
C HIS A 312 -9.99 -17.28 0.95
N ILE A 313 -9.18 -18.13 1.58
CA ILE A 313 -7.73 -18.14 1.40
C ILE A 313 -7.37 -19.24 0.41
N LYS A 314 -6.62 -18.89 -0.62
CA LYS A 314 -5.92 -19.80 -1.51
C LYS A 314 -4.42 -19.66 -1.28
N ALA A 315 -3.76 -20.77 -0.97
CA ALA A 315 -2.34 -20.81 -0.67
C ALA A 315 -1.68 -22.02 -1.34
N VAL A 316 -0.85 -21.77 -2.35
CA VAL A 316 -0.15 -22.78 -3.14
C VAL A 316 1.30 -22.86 -2.70
N GLY A 317 1.80 -24.08 -2.47
CA GLY A 317 3.20 -24.33 -2.10
C GLY A 317 3.55 -24.06 -0.63
N TYR A 318 2.54 -23.89 0.23
CA TYR A 318 2.68 -23.78 1.69
C TYR A 318 2.12 -25.03 2.38
N SER A 319 2.72 -25.42 3.51
CA SER A 319 2.20 -26.51 4.34
C SER A 319 2.66 -26.35 5.79
N PRO A 320 1.76 -26.19 6.78
CA PRO A 320 0.31 -25.99 6.59
C PRO A 320 0.01 -24.63 5.94
N ILE A 321 -1.24 -24.28 5.63
CA ILE A 321 -1.56 -22.90 5.22
C ILE A 321 -1.40 -21.95 6.42
N ILE A 322 -2.04 -22.28 7.54
CA ILE A 322 -2.01 -21.50 8.78
C ILE A 322 -1.35 -22.34 9.87
N ARG A 323 -0.35 -21.76 10.53
CA ARG A 323 0.13 -22.23 11.84
C ARG A 323 -0.40 -21.28 12.91
N ASP A 324 -1.38 -21.72 13.67
CA ASP A 324 -1.97 -20.95 14.76
C ASP A 324 -1.56 -21.53 16.11
N ARG A 325 -0.58 -20.89 16.75
CA ARG A 325 0.15 -21.43 17.90
C ARG A 325 0.69 -22.83 17.54
N GLU A 326 0.28 -23.87 18.26
CA GLU A 326 0.64 -25.26 17.99
C GLU A 326 -0.23 -25.93 16.91
N ARG A 327 -1.36 -25.31 16.52
CA ARG A 327 -2.30 -25.88 15.55
C ARG A 327 -1.81 -25.68 14.12
N ARG A 328 -1.98 -26.72 13.30
CA ARG A 328 -1.67 -26.74 11.87
C ARG A 328 -2.98 -26.85 11.09
N ILE A 329 -3.31 -25.85 10.27
CA ILE A 329 -4.60 -25.75 9.57
C ILE A 329 -4.39 -25.66 8.06
N GLY A 330 -5.15 -26.42 7.30
CA GLY A 330 -5.07 -26.48 5.84
C GLY A 330 -3.84 -27.24 5.35
N THR A 331 -4.01 -28.54 5.07
CA THR A 331 -2.99 -29.36 4.39
C THR A 331 -3.16 -29.36 2.86
N GLY A 332 -4.32 -28.88 2.36
CA GLY A 332 -4.54 -28.57 0.95
C GLY A 332 -4.19 -27.12 0.63
N GLU A 333 -4.83 -26.56 -0.40
CA GLU A 333 -4.55 -25.19 -0.89
C GLU A 333 -5.63 -24.16 -0.53
N ILE A 334 -6.76 -24.57 0.04
CA ILE A 334 -7.91 -23.70 0.30
C ILE A 334 -8.30 -23.71 1.77
N ILE A 335 -8.56 -22.52 2.33
CA ILE A 335 -9.32 -22.32 3.56
C ILE A 335 -10.58 -21.52 3.19
N ALA A 336 -11.75 -22.15 3.32
CA ALA A 336 -13.02 -21.46 3.11
C ALA A 336 -13.25 -20.41 4.20
N GLU A 337 -13.10 -20.81 5.47
CA GLU A 337 -13.23 -19.96 6.64
C GLU A 337 -12.44 -20.55 7.81
N TYR A 338 -11.88 -19.69 8.65
CA TYR A 338 -11.17 -20.06 9.86
C TYR A 338 -11.25 -18.96 10.90
N THR A 339 -11.42 -19.35 12.17
CA THR A 339 -11.29 -18.46 13.33
C THR A 339 -10.35 -19.09 14.34
N SER A 340 -9.44 -18.29 14.90
CA SER A 340 -8.52 -18.77 15.95
C SER A 340 -9.22 -18.96 17.30
N HIS A 341 -10.38 -18.35 17.51
CA HIS A 341 -11.16 -18.46 18.75
C HIS A 341 -12.62 -18.83 18.43
N PRO A 342 -13.30 -19.61 19.28
CA PRO A 342 -14.71 -19.93 19.07
C PRO A 342 -15.55 -18.65 18.96
N PRO A 343 -16.42 -18.53 17.95
CA PRO A 343 -17.31 -17.39 17.84
C PRO A 343 -18.37 -17.44 18.95
N LEU A 344 -18.77 -16.27 19.46
CA LEU A 344 -19.97 -16.14 20.30
C LEU A 344 -21.17 -15.92 19.39
N VAL A 345 -22.24 -16.68 19.60
CA VAL A 345 -23.46 -16.65 18.77
C VAL A 345 -24.64 -16.25 19.63
N PHE A 346 -25.44 -15.29 19.16
CA PHE A 346 -26.63 -14.81 19.88
C PHE A 346 -27.91 -14.95 19.02
N PRO A 347 -28.98 -15.57 19.55
CA PRO A 347 -29.03 -16.29 20.82
C PRO A 347 -28.13 -17.55 20.80
N GLU A 348 -27.63 -17.98 21.96
CA GLU A 348 -26.71 -19.13 22.11
C GLU A 348 -27.25 -20.45 21.53
N GLN A 349 -28.54 -20.49 21.18
CA GLN A 349 -29.26 -21.63 20.60
C GLN A 349 -29.29 -21.64 19.05
N SER A 350 -28.65 -20.69 18.38
CA SER A 350 -28.53 -20.74 16.92
C SER A 350 -27.63 -21.92 16.52
N ALA A 351 -28.21 -22.93 15.87
CA ALA A 351 -27.51 -24.14 15.41
C ALA A 351 -26.47 -23.86 14.30
N SER A 352 -26.46 -22.65 13.74
CA SER A 352 -25.57 -22.26 12.63
C SER A 352 -25.10 -20.82 12.77
N LEU A 353 -23.85 -20.54 12.37
CA LEU A 353 -23.40 -19.16 12.17
C LEU A 353 -24.26 -18.50 11.07
N PRO A 354 -24.66 -17.22 11.22
CA PRO A 354 -25.33 -16.52 10.15
C PRO A 354 -24.46 -16.53 8.89
N ALA A 355 -25.11 -16.64 7.72
CA ALA A 355 -24.40 -16.64 6.45
C ALA A 355 -23.51 -15.39 6.36
N PRO A 356 -22.24 -15.54 5.97
CA PRO A 356 -21.34 -14.40 5.87
C PRO A 356 -21.89 -13.38 4.88
N LEU A 357 -21.74 -12.09 5.21
CA LEU A 357 -22.07 -11.02 4.26
C LEU A 357 -21.23 -11.20 2.97
N PRO A 358 -21.82 -10.94 1.78
CA PRO A 358 -21.07 -10.93 0.53
C PRO A 358 -19.91 -9.94 0.62
N ILE A 359 -18.73 -10.35 0.18
CA ILE A 359 -17.60 -9.43 -0.01
C ILE A 359 -17.85 -8.74 -1.35
N ARG A 360 -18.05 -7.41 -1.31
CA ARG A 360 -18.22 -6.57 -2.49
C ARG A 360 -17.01 -5.66 -2.64
N GLU A 361 -16.68 -5.39 -3.89
CA GLU A 361 -15.64 -4.45 -4.23
C GLU A 361 -15.96 -3.03 -3.78
N THR A 362 -14.92 -2.33 -3.32
CA THR A 362 -15.03 -0.88 -3.19
C THR A 362 -15.18 -0.31 -4.61
N PRO A 363 -16.16 0.57 -4.86
CA PRO A 363 -16.30 1.18 -6.18
C PRO A 363 -15.04 1.95 -6.57
N ASP A 364 -14.57 1.73 -7.81
CA ASP A 364 -13.52 2.56 -8.37
C ASP A 364 -14.05 3.97 -8.65
N THR A 365 -13.25 4.98 -8.35
CA THR A 365 -13.55 6.36 -8.73
C THR A 365 -12.94 6.64 -10.09
N VAL A 366 -13.78 6.62 -11.14
CA VAL A 366 -13.36 7.02 -12.49
C VAL A 366 -13.65 8.49 -12.69
N TYR A 367 -12.60 9.29 -12.84
CA TYR A 367 -12.72 10.71 -13.13
C TYR A 367 -13.01 10.94 -14.62
N PRO A 368 -14.12 11.63 -14.98
CA PRO A 368 -14.40 12.01 -16.35
C PRO A 368 -13.48 13.18 -16.80
N PRO A 369 -13.47 13.55 -18.10
CA PRO A 369 -12.74 14.71 -18.58
C PRO A 369 -13.10 15.99 -17.82
N LEU A 370 -12.19 16.95 -17.71
CA LEU A 370 -12.41 18.21 -16.97
C LEU A 370 -13.65 19.00 -17.44
N THR A 371 -14.11 18.79 -18.67
CA THR A 371 -15.35 19.39 -19.18
C THR A 371 -16.61 18.93 -18.44
N ASP A 372 -16.54 17.80 -17.71
CA ASP A 372 -17.60 17.25 -16.86
C ASP A 372 -17.43 17.61 -15.37
N TRP A 373 -16.49 18.51 -15.07
CA TRP A 373 -16.24 19.00 -13.72
C TRP A 373 -16.84 20.39 -13.54
N VAL A 374 -17.32 20.68 -12.34
CA VAL A 374 -17.92 21.97 -12.02
C VAL A 374 -17.50 22.44 -10.63
N SER A 375 -17.21 23.74 -10.50
CA SER A 375 -16.94 24.38 -9.23
C SER A 375 -18.14 25.25 -8.82
N PRO A 376 -18.56 25.23 -7.53
CA PRO A 376 -19.53 26.20 -6.99
C PRO A 376 -19.14 27.66 -7.23
N THR A 377 -17.84 27.95 -7.39
CA THR A 377 -17.34 29.32 -7.67
C THR A 377 -17.84 29.87 -9.00
N GLN A 378 -18.18 29.00 -9.96
CA GLN A 378 -18.80 29.38 -11.23
C GLN A 378 -20.24 29.91 -11.04
N PHE A 379 -20.87 29.59 -9.90
CA PHE A 379 -22.20 30.05 -9.50
C PHE A 379 -22.15 31.09 -8.37
N GLY A 380 -20.98 31.68 -8.12
CA GLY A 380 -20.82 32.79 -7.20
C GLY A 380 -20.34 32.43 -5.79
N ALA A 381 -20.08 31.14 -5.50
CA ALA A 381 -19.54 30.75 -4.21
C ALA A 381 -18.17 31.38 -3.96
N LYS A 382 -17.91 31.85 -2.74
CA LYS A 382 -16.64 32.50 -2.39
C LYS A 382 -16.07 31.95 -1.07
N PRO A 383 -14.92 31.25 -1.12
CA PRO A 383 -14.39 30.63 0.08
C PRO A 383 -13.98 31.69 1.13
N ASN A 384 -14.44 31.49 2.37
CA ASN A 384 -14.10 32.28 3.56
C ASN A 384 -14.61 33.73 3.59
N ASP A 385 -15.63 34.09 2.82
CA ASP A 385 -16.22 35.44 2.88
C ASP A 385 -17.32 35.60 3.95
N LYS A 386 -17.67 34.50 4.63
CA LYS A 386 -18.74 34.41 5.65
C LYS A 386 -20.15 34.67 5.10
N VAL A 387 -20.34 34.51 3.79
CA VAL A 387 -21.65 34.56 3.13
C VAL A 387 -22.16 33.13 2.93
N ASP A 388 -23.47 32.99 2.83
CA ASP A 388 -24.12 31.72 2.55
C ASP A 388 -23.93 31.31 1.07
N ASP A 389 -23.19 30.23 0.85
CA ASP A 389 -22.93 29.67 -0.48
C ASP A 389 -23.97 28.60 -0.92
N THR A 390 -25.03 28.34 -0.13
CA THR A 390 -25.99 27.24 -0.36
C THR A 390 -26.56 27.22 -1.78
N ILE A 391 -26.95 28.39 -2.30
CA ILE A 391 -27.51 28.52 -3.66
C ILE A 391 -26.48 28.13 -4.73
N ALA A 392 -25.22 28.54 -4.56
CA ALA A 392 -24.16 28.27 -5.52
C ALA A 392 -23.78 26.78 -5.54
N PHE A 393 -23.73 26.13 -4.37
CA PHE A 393 -23.52 24.68 -4.29
C PHE A 393 -24.69 23.91 -4.91
N GLN A 394 -25.94 24.30 -4.63
CA GLN A 394 -27.10 23.65 -5.23
C GLN A 394 -27.10 23.81 -6.76
N ALA A 395 -26.80 25.00 -7.27
CA ALA A 395 -26.69 25.23 -8.72
C ALA A 395 -25.58 24.38 -9.37
N ALA A 396 -24.45 24.18 -8.68
CA ALA A 396 -23.40 23.30 -9.16
C ALA A 396 -23.83 21.82 -9.21
N ILE A 397 -24.56 21.35 -8.20
CA ILE A 397 -25.15 20.01 -8.19
C ILE A 397 -26.18 19.85 -9.31
N ASP A 398 -27.04 20.85 -9.52
CA ASP A 398 -28.10 20.85 -10.53
C ASP A 398 -27.58 21.02 -11.97
N SER A 399 -26.31 21.36 -12.15
CA SER A 399 -25.68 21.56 -13.47
C SER A 399 -25.62 20.29 -14.34
N GLY A 400 -25.85 19.11 -13.76
CA GLY A 400 -25.76 17.81 -14.44
C GLY A 400 -24.33 17.34 -14.70
N LYS A 401 -23.32 18.05 -14.18
CA LYS A 401 -21.91 17.68 -14.26
C LYS A 401 -21.60 16.51 -13.34
N ARG A 402 -20.64 15.67 -13.72
CA ARG A 402 -20.37 14.39 -13.05
C ARG A 402 -19.45 14.52 -11.84
N VAL A 403 -18.70 15.62 -11.74
CA VAL A 403 -17.77 15.89 -10.64
C VAL A 403 -17.96 17.31 -10.12
N LEU A 404 -18.24 17.41 -8.82
CA LEU A 404 -18.14 18.65 -8.05
C LEU A 404 -16.74 18.71 -7.42
N TYR A 405 -16.01 19.82 -7.58
CA TYR A 405 -14.63 19.94 -7.07
C TYR A 405 -14.36 21.21 -6.26
#